data_AF-X0VYF1-F1
#
_entry.id   AF-X0VYF1-F1
#
_cell.length_a   1.000
_cell.length_b   1.000
_cell.length_c   1.000
_cell.angle_alpha   90.00
_cell.angle_beta   90.00
_cell.angle_gamma   90.00
#
_symmetry.space_group_name_H-M   'P 1'
#
loop_
_entity.id
_entity.type
_entity.pdbx_description
1 polymer ?
#
loop_
_entity_poly.entity_id
_entity_poly.type
_entity_poly.pdbx_seq_one_letter_code
_entity_poly.pdbx_strand_id
1 'polypeptide(L)'
;KKQLEDMKKRFIKGAIQNKLSKENAKIVWWLMEKFSGYGFNKSHAASYAMIAYQCAYLKTYYPIEFYTSLLNIEETKNYRKIVNEIQQNKIKVKQLNLNKSEKDFICDDKNIYWGFSKINGIGDKAAVEIIKFRDKHKITSLKQFLRDGIDISWRVCNKRVVEILIQIGAFDFKNTYRNYLLHIYTRFNTKTNKTDKKIERNTVEGRNELLNRAKKDADIFFKKEKNKYISDDEMASIERKTYKMNLVYSSTKIKDRDIKV
;
A
#
# COMPACT_ATOMS: atom_id res chain seq x y z
N LYS A 1 -53.93 -7.70 -17.18
CA LYS A 1 -54.53 -7.06 -18.39
C LYS A 1 -55.79 -6.26 -18.07
N LYS A 2 -56.85 -6.85 -17.50
CA LYS A 2 -58.10 -6.12 -17.14
C LYS A 2 -57.87 -4.89 -16.24
N GLN A 3 -57.09 -5.04 -15.16
CA GLN A 3 -56.76 -3.93 -14.25
C GLN A 3 -56.03 -2.76 -14.93
N LEU A 4 -55.11 -3.04 -15.86
CA LEU A 4 -54.37 -2.00 -16.60
C LEU A 4 -55.29 -1.20 -17.53
N GLU A 5 -56.23 -1.88 -18.20
CA GLU A 5 -57.25 -1.23 -19.03
C GLU A 5 -58.22 -0.38 -18.20
N ASP A 6 -58.58 -0.83 -17.00
CA ASP A 6 -59.43 -0.05 -16.08
C ASP A 6 -58.69 1.21 -15.58
N MET A 7 -57.40 1.09 -15.25
CA MET A 7 -56.55 2.24 -14.91
C MET A 7 -56.42 3.22 -16.09
N LYS A 8 -56.27 2.71 -17.32
CA LYS A 8 -56.19 3.52 -18.55
C LYS A 8 -57.44 4.35 -18.78
N LYS A 9 -58.62 3.72 -18.67
CA LYS A 9 -59.91 4.41 -18.80
C LYS A 9 -60.07 5.50 -17.75
N ARG A 10 -59.72 5.21 -16.49
CA ARG A 10 -59.75 6.18 -15.38
C ARG A 10 -58.82 7.36 -15.63
N PHE A 11 -57.59 7.10 -16.08
CA PHE A 11 -56.61 8.14 -16.42
C PHE A 11 -57.11 9.05 -17.54
N ILE A 12 -57.57 8.49 -18.67
CA ILE A 12 -58.04 9.29 -19.82
C ILE A 12 -59.22 10.18 -19.41
N LYS A 13 -60.19 9.65 -18.65
CA LYS A 13 -61.32 10.44 -18.15
C LYS A 13 -60.87 11.61 -17.29
N GLY A 14 -59.96 11.36 -16.33
CA GLY A 14 -59.41 12.41 -15.47
C GLY A 14 -58.57 13.44 -16.22
N ALA A 15 -57.83 13.02 -17.25
CA ALA A 15 -57.05 13.94 -18.08
C ALA A 15 -57.94 14.90 -18.88
N ILE A 16 -59.05 14.41 -19.46
CA ILE A 16 -60.03 15.23 -20.18
C ILE A 16 -60.69 16.24 -19.24
N GLN A 17 -61.05 15.82 -18.01
CA GLN A 17 -61.58 16.73 -16.99
C GLN A 17 -60.58 17.83 -16.61
N ASN A 18 -59.28 17.52 -16.63
CA ASN A 18 -58.19 18.48 -16.43
C ASN A 18 -57.77 19.21 -17.72
N LYS A 19 -58.67 19.33 -18.71
CA LYS A 19 -58.51 20.11 -19.96
C LYS A 19 -57.46 19.56 -20.95
N LEU A 20 -57.08 18.28 -20.86
CA LEU A 20 -56.23 17.63 -21.87
C LEU A 20 -57.07 17.01 -23.00
N SER A 21 -56.65 17.14 -24.26
CA SER A 21 -57.34 16.47 -25.38
C SER A 21 -57.25 14.94 -25.25
N LYS A 22 -58.25 14.23 -25.82
CA LYS A 22 -58.31 12.77 -25.76
C LYS A 22 -57.13 12.12 -26.49
N GLU A 23 -56.70 12.65 -27.65
CA GLU A 23 -55.48 12.23 -28.34
C GLU A 23 -54.26 12.34 -27.42
N ASN A 24 -54.02 13.51 -26.81
CA ASN A 24 -52.85 13.72 -25.96
C ASN A 24 -52.88 12.84 -24.71
N ALA A 25 -54.05 12.61 -24.10
CA ALA A 25 -54.19 11.71 -22.97
C ALA A 25 -53.79 10.26 -23.32
N LYS A 26 -54.15 9.77 -24.51
CA LYS A 26 -53.73 8.44 -24.99
C LYS A 26 -52.21 8.37 -25.21
N ILE A 27 -51.61 9.43 -25.75
CA ILE A 27 -50.15 9.51 -25.97
C ILE A 27 -49.42 9.45 -24.63
N VAL A 28 -49.82 10.26 -23.64
CA VAL A 28 -49.19 10.26 -22.31
C VAL A 28 -49.31 8.89 -21.63
N TRP A 29 -50.48 8.24 -21.71
CA TRP A 29 -50.64 6.88 -21.18
C TRP A 29 -49.71 5.89 -21.87
N TRP A 30 -49.63 5.93 -23.20
CA TRP A 30 -48.74 5.06 -23.97
C TRP A 30 -47.27 5.27 -23.58
N LEU A 31 -46.84 6.52 -23.39
CA LEU A 31 -45.51 6.84 -22.88
C LEU A 31 -45.30 6.26 -21.47
N MET A 32 -46.23 6.47 -20.54
CA MET A 32 -46.15 5.91 -19.18
C MET A 32 -46.02 4.38 -19.19
N GLU A 33 -46.82 3.69 -20.02
CA GLU A 33 -46.76 2.24 -20.17
C GLU A 33 -45.39 1.79 -20.70
N LYS A 34 -44.86 2.47 -21.73
CA LYS A 34 -43.52 2.19 -22.27
C LYS A 34 -42.40 2.46 -21.27
N PHE A 35 -42.45 3.60 -20.57
CA PHE A 35 -41.43 3.96 -19.57
C PHE A 35 -41.49 3.10 -18.32
N SER A 36 -42.65 2.53 -17.96
CA SER A 36 -42.80 1.73 -16.74
C SER A 36 -41.87 0.52 -16.69
N GLY A 37 -41.45 -0.02 -17.83
CA GLY A 37 -40.48 -1.13 -17.90
C GLY A 37 -39.03 -0.73 -17.55
N TYR A 38 -38.71 0.56 -17.58
CA TYR A 38 -37.36 1.10 -17.30
C TYR A 38 -37.37 2.19 -16.21
N GLY A 39 -38.55 2.46 -15.63
CA GLY A 39 -38.71 3.46 -14.59
C GLY A 39 -37.90 3.07 -13.35
N PHE A 40 -37.05 3.99 -12.88
CA PHE A 40 -36.19 3.75 -11.73
C PHE A 40 -36.68 4.52 -10.50
N ASN A 41 -36.46 3.95 -9.32
CA ASN A 41 -36.84 4.58 -8.07
C ASN A 41 -35.95 5.82 -7.79
N LYS A 42 -36.56 7.00 -7.79
CA LYS A 42 -35.85 8.28 -7.63
C LYS A 42 -35.18 8.42 -6.26
N SER A 43 -35.81 8.01 -5.16
CA SER A 43 -35.23 8.17 -3.83
C SER A 43 -33.98 7.29 -3.65
N HIS A 44 -33.99 6.08 -4.20
CA HIS A 44 -32.82 5.20 -4.23
C HIS A 44 -31.69 5.76 -5.13
N ALA A 45 -32.02 6.24 -6.33
CA ALA A 45 -31.02 6.86 -7.21
C ALA A 45 -30.38 8.11 -6.57
N ALA A 46 -31.19 8.97 -5.95
CA ALA A 46 -30.72 10.20 -5.35
C ALA A 46 -29.77 9.97 -4.16
N SER A 47 -30.06 8.98 -3.31
CA SER A 47 -29.19 8.68 -2.15
C SER A 47 -27.82 8.18 -2.58
N TYR A 48 -27.74 7.29 -3.57
CA TYR A 48 -26.46 6.82 -4.10
C TYR A 48 -25.72 7.90 -4.91
N ALA A 49 -26.44 8.74 -5.65
CA ALA A 49 -25.84 9.88 -6.35
C ALA A 49 -25.16 10.86 -5.38
N MET A 50 -25.73 11.05 -4.18
CA MET A 50 -25.12 11.89 -3.14
C MET A 50 -23.77 11.32 -2.67
N ILE A 51 -23.69 10.00 -2.44
CA ILE A 51 -22.43 9.34 -2.07
C ILE A 51 -21.40 9.45 -3.20
N ALA A 52 -21.81 9.22 -4.45
CA ALA A 52 -20.93 9.35 -5.60
C ALA A 52 -20.40 10.80 -5.74
N TYR A 53 -21.25 11.80 -5.51
CA TYR A 53 -20.86 13.21 -5.50
C TYR A 53 -19.86 13.52 -4.38
N GLN A 54 -20.10 13.00 -3.16
CA GLN A 54 -19.16 13.16 -2.03
C GLN A 54 -17.79 12.55 -2.33
N CYS A 55 -17.77 11.34 -2.90
CA CYS A 55 -16.52 10.70 -3.34
C CYS A 55 -15.81 11.52 -4.42
N ALA A 56 -16.54 12.03 -5.42
CA ALA A 56 -15.99 12.88 -6.47
C ALA A 56 -15.42 14.19 -5.90
N TYR A 57 -16.12 14.81 -4.94
CA TYR A 57 -15.66 16.00 -4.24
C TYR A 57 -14.34 15.72 -3.50
N LEU A 58 -14.29 14.69 -2.65
CA LEU A 58 -13.08 14.32 -1.91
C LEU A 58 -11.92 13.98 -2.84
N LYS A 59 -12.17 13.21 -3.90
CA LYS A 59 -11.17 12.87 -4.90
C LYS A 59 -10.64 14.09 -5.66
N THR A 60 -11.45 15.14 -5.82
CA THR A 60 -11.06 16.35 -6.54
C THR A 60 -10.23 17.29 -5.65
N TYR A 61 -10.67 17.50 -4.40
CA TYR A 61 -10.07 18.50 -3.51
C TYR A 61 -9.08 17.93 -2.48
N TYR A 62 -9.20 16.65 -2.14
CA TYR A 62 -8.36 15.90 -1.19
C TYR A 62 -7.88 14.57 -1.79
N PRO A 63 -7.26 14.59 -2.99
CA PRO A 63 -6.97 13.37 -3.74
C PRO A 63 -6.01 12.44 -2.99
N ILE A 64 -5.01 12.98 -2.29
CA ILE A 64 -3.99 12.17 -1.61
C ILE A 64 -4.61 11.38 -0.45
N GLU A 65 -5.43 12.03 0.37
CA GLU A 65 -6.16 11.43 1.49
C GLU A 65 -7.21 10.44 0.98
N PHE A 66 -7.93 10.80 -0.09
CA PHE A 66 -8.91 9.92 -0.73
C PHE A 66 -8.26 8.63 -1.22
N TYR A 67 -7.16 8.71 -1.97
CA TYR A 67 -6.46 7.55 -2.49
C TYR A 67 -5.78 6.73 -1.39
N THR A 68 -5.25 7.37 -0.36
CA THR A 68 -4.69 6.67 0.80
C THR A 68 -5.77 5.87 1.54
N SER A 69 -6.94 6.48 1.74
CA SER A 69 -8.09 5.81 2.35
C SER A 69 -8.59 4.66 1.48
N LEU A 70 -8.68 4.86 0.16
CA LEU A 70 -9.06 3.84 -0.80
C LEU A 70 -8.11 2.64 -0.77
N LEU A 71 -6.79 2.86 -0.76
CA LEU A 71 -5.80 1.79 -0.65
C LEU A 71 -5.91 1.01 0.67
N ASN A 72 -6.34 1.66 1.75
CA ASN A 72 -6.46 1.03 3.07
C ASN A 72 -7.67 0.11 3.19
N ILE A 73 -8.78 0.40 2.49
CA ILE A 73 -9.99 -0.42 2.48
C ILE A 73 -9.98 -1.51 1.41
N GLU A 74 -9.19 -1.32 0.34
CA GLU A 74 -9.22 -2.19 -0.82
C GLU A 74 -8.34 -3.43 -0.69
N GLU A 75 -8.69 -4.49 -1.40
CA GLU A 75 -7.87 -5.70 -1.52
C GLU A 75 -6.62 -5.49 -2.37
N THR A 76 -5.54 -6.19 -2.05
CA THR A 76 -4.24 -6.08 -2.74
C THR A 76 -4.33 -6.31 -4.26
N LYS A 77 -5.28 -7.11 -4.74
CA LYS A 77 -5.49 -7.37 -6.18
C LYS A 77 -5.85 -6.11 -6.97
N ASN A 78 -6.45 -5.12 -6.32
CA ASN A 78 -6.89 -3.87 -6.93
C ASN A 78 -5.86 -2.74 -6.79
N TYR A 79 -4.78 -2.94 -6.02
CA TYR A 79 -3.75 -1.91 -5.81
C TYR A 79 -3.14 -1.43 -7.11
N ARG A 80 -2.88 -2.33 -8.07
CA ARG A 80 -2.33 -1.93 -9.38
C ARG A 80 -3.21 -0.91 -10.09
N LYS A 81 -4.52 -1.14 -10.13
CA LYS A 81 -5.46 -0.22 -10.78
C LYS A 81 -5.47 1.14 -10.09
N ILE A 82 -5.53 1.14 -8.75
CA ILE A 82 -5.56 2.37 -7.96
C ILE A 82 -4.24 3.14 -8.11
N VAL A 83 -3.09 2.47 -8.04
CA VAL A 83 -1.77 3.11 -8.14
C VAL A 83 -1.55 3.72 -9.54
N ASN A 84 -2.02 3.07 -10.60
CA ASN A 84 -2.00 3.66 -11.95
C ASN A 84 -2.76 4.99 -11.98
N GLU A 85 -3.91 5.04 -11.32
CA GLU A 85 -4.76 6.23 -11.26
C GLU A 85 -4.12 7.34 -10.40
N ILE A 86 -3.51 6.98 -9.27
CA ILE A 86 -2.74 7.90 -8.42
C ILE A 86 -1.61 8.57 -9.22
N GLN A 87 -0.90 7.78 -10.04
CA GLN A 87 0.18 8.30 -10.88
C GLN A 87 -0.31 9.25 -11.97
N GLN A 88 -1.48 8.98 -12.56
CA GLN A 88 -2.11 9.91 -13.52
C GLN A 88 -2.43 11.27 -12.87
N ASN A 89 -2.73 11.27 -11.58
CA ASN A 89 -2.92 12.47 -10.76
C ASN A 89 -1.60 13.08 -10.24
N LYS A 90 -0.44 12.63 -10.75
CA LYS A 90 0.91 13.12 -10.38
C LYS A 90 1.25 12.94 -8.89
N ILE A 91 0.53 12.07 -8.19
CA ILE A 91 0.82 11.72 -6.80
C ILE A 91 1.81 10.57 -6.78
N LYS A 92 2.79 10.64 -5.88
CA LYS A 92 3.82 9.62 -5.74
C LYS A 92 3.45 8.64 -4.65
N VAL A 93 3.28 7.37 -5.03
CA VAL A 93 3.32 6.29 -4.05
C VAL A 93 4.80 5.98 -3.80
N LYS A 94 5.20 5.92 -2.54
CA LYS A 94 6.55 5.67 -2.06
C LYS A 94 6.60 4.31 -1.37
N GLN A 95 7.76 3.69 -1.44
CA GLN A 95 8.05 2.47 -0.69
C GLN A 95 7.94 2.69 0.81
N LEU A 96 8.04 1.58 1.54
CA LEU A 96 8.12 1.60 2.98
C LEU A 96 9.30 2.47 3.43
N ASN A 97 9.02 3.47 4.26
CA ASN A 97 10.02 4.27 4.91
C ASN A 97 9.96 3.99 6.41
N LEU A 98 11.03 3.42 6.97
CA LEU A 98 11.07 3.03 8.39
C LEU A 98 10.77 4.16 9.38
N ASN A 99 10.98 5.41 8.98
CA ASN A 99 10.77 6.59 9.84
C ASN A 99 9.47 7.36 9.53
N LYS A 100 8.71 6.99 8.49
CA LYS A 100 7.46 7.70 8.10
C LYS A 100 6.25 6.79 7.93
N SER A 101 6.47 5.57 7.44
CA SER A 101 5.40 4.60 7.24
C SER A 101 4.78 4.18 8.56
N GLU A 102 3.48 3.92 8.51
CA GLU A 102 2.68 3.40 9.62
C GLU A 102 2.25 1.96 9.34
N LYS A 103 1.39 1.42 10.21
CA LYS A 103 0.84 0.06 10.05
C LYS A 103 0.16 -0.09 8.67
N ASP A 104 -0.70 0.85 8.33
CA ASP A 104 -1.43 0.95 7.06
C ASP A 104 -0.81 2.04 6.15
N PHE A 105 -1.34 2.25 4.94
CA PHE A 105 -0.87 3.36 4.09
C PHE A 105 -1.12 4.68 4.80
N ILE A 106 -0.14 5.58 4.70
CA ILE A 106 -0.17 6.92 5.27
C ILE A 106 0.30 7.92 4.22
N CYS A 107 -0.18 9.16 4.28
CA CYS A 107 0.23 10.21 3.35
C CYS A 107 0.85 11.42 4.03
N ASP A 108 1.68 12.13 3.28
CA ASP A 108 2.03 13.53 3.51
C ASP A 108 1.42 14.41 2.40
N ASP A 109 1.72 15.70 2.40
CA ASP A 109 1.18 16.68 1.43
C ASP A 109 1.41 16.33 -0.05
N LYS A 110 2.33 15.40 -0.37
CA LYS A 110 2.74 15.10 -1.75
C LYS A 110 2.82 13.61 -2.07
N ASN A 111 2.91 12.75 -1.06
CA ASN A 111 3.26 11.35 -1.21
C ASN A 111 2.39 10.44 -0.35
N ILE A 112 2.18 9.22 -0.86
CA ILE A 112 1.56 8.12 -0.13
C ILE A 112 2.66 7.12 0.19
N TYR A 113 2.87 6.76 1.44
CA TYR A 113 3.85 5.78 1.89
C TYR A 113 3.19 4.43 2.12
N TRP A 114 3.86 3.37 1.67
CA TRP A 114 3.42 2.00 1.93
C TRP A 114 3.35 1.71 3.43
N GLY A 115 2.30 1.02 3.87
CA GLY A 115 2.17 0.55 5.26
C GLY A 115 2.94 -0.74 5.51
N PHE A 116 3.46 -0.93 6.73
CA PHE A 116 4.17 -2.14 7.13
C PHE A 116 3.32 -3.41 6.93
N SER A 117 2.06 -3.38 7.37
CA SER A 117 1.13 -4.51 7.27
C SER A 117 0.64 -4.79 5.85
N LYS A 118 0.83 -3.84 4.94
CA LYS A 118 0.46 -3.98 3.53
C LYS A 118 1.56 -4.66 2.70
N ILE A 119 2.60 -5.17 3.36
CA ILE A 119 3.72 -5.88 2.74
C ILE A 119 3.60 -7.37 3.01
N ASN A 120 3.72 -8.17 1.95
CA ASN A 120 3.60 -9.61 2.07
C ASN A 120 4.72 -10.18 2.95
N GLY A 121 4.34 -10.80 4.07
CA GLY A 121 5.28 -11.39 5.02
C GLY A 121 5.64 -10.52 6.23
N ILE A 122 5.07 -9.32 6.34
CA ILE A 122 5.11 -8.50 7.57
C ILE A 122 3.70 -8.52 8.19
N GLY A 123 3.58 -9.08 9.39
CA GLY A 123 2.31 -9.09 10.12
C GLY A 123 2.11 -7.85 10.99
N ASP A 124 0.85 -7.57 11.37
CA ASP A 124 0.46 -6.41 12.18
C ASP A 124 1.27 -6.27 13.48
N LYS A 125 1.52 -7.38 14.17
CA LYS A 125 2.30 -7.36 15.40
C LYS A 125 3.73 -6.89 15.15
N ALA A 126 4.33 -7.27 14.03
CA ALA A 126 5.69 -6.84 13.68
C ALA A 126 5.72 -5.37 13.27
N ALA A 127 4.69 -4.90 12.53
CA ALA A 127 4.52 -3.49 12.22
C ALA A 127 4.46 -2.62 13.48
N VAL A 128 3.60 -2.97 14.42
CA VAL A 128 3.45 -2.25 15.70
C VAL A 128 4.76 -2.23 16.49
N GLU A 129 5.49 -3.36 16.53
CA GLU A 129 6.75 -3.43 17.24
C GLU A 129 7.83 -2.52 16.64
N ILE A 130 7.92 -2.48 15.30
CA ILE A 130 8.86 -1.61 14.60
C ILE A 130 8.50 -0.13 14.82
N ILE A 131 7.22 0.21 14.82
CA ILE A 131 6.73 1.57 15.09
C ILE A 131 7.08 2.00 16.53
N LYS A 132 6.79 1.15 17.52
CA LYS A 132 7.17 1.41 18.92
C LYS A 132 8.68 1.59 19.10
N PHE A 133 9.46 0.80 18.38
CA PHE A 133 10.92 0.95 18.37
C PHE A 133 11.33 2.30 17.77
N ARG A 134 10.75 2.68 16.63
CA ARG A 134 11.00 3.96 15.95
C ARG A 134 10.69 5.16 16.84
N ASP A 135 9.64 5.09 17.65
CA ASP A 135 9.24 6.19 18.53
C ASP A 135 10.28 6.48 19.63
N LYS A 136 11.10 5.48 19.98
CA LYS A 136 12.23 5.62 20.92
C LYS A 136 13.56 5.85 20.22
N HIS A 137 13.71 5.30 19.01
CA HIS A 137 14.99 5.23 18.29
C HIS A 137 14.84 5.67 16.85
N LYS A 138 15.59 6.70 16.44
CA LYS A 138 15.65 7.08 15.02
C LYS A 138 16.40 6.01 14.22
N ILE A 139 15.74 5.45 13.20
CA ILE A 139 16.34 4.40 12.37
C ILE A 139 17.15 5.04 11.25
N THR A 140 18.49 4.99 11.36
CA THR A 140 19.42 5.63 10.41
C THR A 140 20.22 4.64 9.57
N SER A 141 20.26 3.37 9.99
CA SER A 141 20.95 2.30 9.29
C SER A 141 20.53 0.93 9.82
N LEU A 142 20.82 -0.14 9.07
CA LEU A 142 20.65 -1.51 9.56
C LEU A 142 21.48 -1.76 10.83
N LYS A 143 22.72 -1.23 10.89
CA LYS A 143 23.59 -1.37 12.06
C LYS A 143 22.95 -0.77 13.31
N GLN A 144 22.41 0.45 13.19
CA GLN A 144 21.69 1.13 14.26
C GLN A 144 20.49 0.29 14.74
N PHE A 145 19.67 -0.17 13.79
CA PHE A 145 18.48 -0.96 14.07
C PHE A 145 18.80 -2.29 14.80
N LEU A 146 19.84 -3.01 14.37
CA LEU A 146 20.22 -4.28 15.00
C LEU A 146 20.90 -4.10 16.37
N ARG A 147 21.65 -3.01 16.53
CA ARG A 147 22.33 -2.65 17.78
C ARG A 147 21.32 -2.29 18.87
N ASP A 148 20.41 -1.38 18.55
CA ASP A 148 19.43 -0.86 19.53
C ASP A 148 18.17 -1.73 19.59
N GLY A 149 18.01 -2.66 18.66
CA GLY A 149 16.92 -3.63 18.64
C GLY A 149 16.91 -4.61 19.82
N ILE A 150 17.61 -4.34 20.91
CA ILE A 150 17.36 -4.97 22.23
C ILE A 150 15.90 -4.69 22.64
N ASP A 151 15.39 -3.52 22.28
CA ASP A 151 14.03 -3.07 22.59
C ASP A 151 12.96 -3.67 21.66
N ILE A 152 13.34 -4.54 20.72
CA ILE A 152 12.44 -5.20 19.77
C ILE A 152 12.17 -6.62 20.22
N SER A 153 10.90 -7.02 20.22
CA SER A 153 10.49 -8.41 20.35
C SER A 153 10.80 -9.22 19.07
N TRP A 154 11.96 -9.88 19.06
CA TRP A 154 12.42 -10.76 17.97
C TRP A 154 11.57 -12.02 17.76
N ARG A 155 10.67 -12.35 18.69
CA ARG A 155 9.64 -13.39 18.49
C ARG A 155 8.66 -12.98 17.40
N VAL A 156 8.38 -11.68 17.31
CA VAL A 156 7.42 -11.10 16.38
C VAL A 156 8.14 -10.55 15.15
N CYS A 157 9.16 -9.71 15.35
CA CYS A 157 10.04 -9.22 14.29
C CYS A 157 11.11 -10.29 13.99
N ASN A 158 10.67 -11.42 13.45
CA ASN A 158 11.51 -12.58 13.24
C ASN A 158 12.52 -12.39 12.09
N LYS A 159 13.34 -13.41 11.84
CA LYS A 159 14.38 -13.38 10.81
C LYS A 159 13.85 -12.90 9.44
N ARG A 160 12.72 -13.46 9.02
CA ARG A 160 12.09 -13.21 7.72
C ARG A 160 11.63 -11.76 7.58
N VAL A 161 11.12 -11.14 8.65
CA VAL A 161 10.68 -9.73 8.61
C VAL A 161 11.85 -8.81 8.28
N VAL A 162 12.99 -8.97 8.95
CA VAL A 162 14.17 -8.12 8.66
C VAL A 162 14.73 -8.37 7.26
N GLU A 163 14.75 -9.61 6.80
CA GLU A 163 15.17 -9.93 5.42
C GLU A 163 14.27 -9.23 4.41
N ILE A 164 12.96 -9.24 4.62
CA ILE A 164 11.98 -8.52 3.79
C ILE A 164 12.28 -7.02 3.81
N LEU A 165 12.47 -6.41 4.98
CA LEU A 165 12.78 -4.98 5.12
C LEU A 165 14.07 -4.59 4.38
N ILE A 166 15.11 -5.43 4.45
CA ILE A 166 16.33 -5.25 3.68
C ILE A 166 16.03 -5.39 2.19
N GLN A 167 15.31 -6.44 1.79
CA GLN A 167 15.03 -6.75 0.39
C GLN A 167 14.20 -5.69 -0.32
N ILE A 168 13.28 -5.02 0.36
CA ILE A 168 12.48 -3.91 -0.20
C ILE A 168 13.19 -2.54 -0.13
N GLY A 169 14.42 -2.50 0.38
CA GLY A 169 15.19 -1.26 0.44
C GLY A 169 14.84 -0.31 1.58
N ALA A 170 14.15 -0.79 2.62
CA ALA A 170 13.80 0.03 3.78
C ALA A 170 15.04 0.56 4.54
N PHE A 171 16.20 -0.09 4.35
CA PHE A 171 17.49 0.28 4.95
C PHE A 171 18.46 1.00 3.99
N ASP A 172 18.03 1.43 2.80
CA ASP A 172 18.90 2.00 1.78
C ASP A 172 19.29 3.47 2.04
N PHE A 173 19.49 3.87 3.31
CA PHE A 173 19.82 5.24 3.72
C PHE A 173 21.09 5.80 3.07
N LYS A 174 22.07 4.92 2.78
CA LYS A 174 23.41 5.29 2.26
C LYS A 174 23.72 4.67 0.90
N ASN A 175 22.71 4.25 0.14
CA ASN A 175 22.89 3.57 -1.16
C ASN A 175 23.85 2.38 -1.10
N THR A 176 23.71 1.60 -0.03
CA THR A 176 24.47 0.35 0.13
C THR A 176 23.71 -0.77 -0.57
N TYR A 177 24.42 -1.73 -1.15
CA TYR A 177 23.78 -2.85 -1.81
C TYR A 177 23.00 -3.73 -0.82
N ARG A 178 21.78 -4.13 -1.20
CA ARG A 178 20.85 -4.85 -0.29
C ARG A 178 21.36 -6.24 0.08
N ASN A 179 22.04 -6.92 -0.83
CA ASN A 179 22.70 -8.20 -0.58
C ASN A 179 23.86 -8.10 0.42
N TYR A 180 24.60 -6.99 0.41
CA TYR A 180 25.64 -6.71 1.40
C TYR A 180 25.01 -6.55 2.79
N LEU A 181 23.89 -5.82 2.88
CA LEU A 181 23.12 -5.71 4.12
C LEU A 181 22.54 -7.07 4.58
N LEU A 182 22.05 -7.88 3.64
CA LEU A 182 21.53 -9.23 3.91
C LEU A 182 22.63 -10.17 4.42
N HIS A 183 23.84 -10.06 3.88
CA HIS A 183 25.01 -10.81 4.34
C HIS A 183 25.41 -10.41 5.75
N ILE A 184 25.48 -9.09 6.04
CA ILE A 184 25.72 -8.59 7.41
C ILE A 184 24.67 -9.15 8.36
N TYR A 185 23.39 -9.10 7.98
CA TYR A 185 22.31 -9.60 8.82
C TYR A 185 22.41 -11.12 9.06
N THR A 186 22.72 -11.88 8.01
CA THR A 186 22.92 -13.33 8.08
C THR A 186 24.07 -13.68 9.03
N ARG A 187 25.19 -12.95 8.94
CA ARG A 187 26.33 -13.13 9.85
C ARG A 187 26.04 -12.71 11.28
N PHE A 188 25.31 -11.62 11.48
CA PHE A 188 24.88 -11.19 12.81
C PHE A 188 24.00 -12.24 13.51
N ASN A 189 23.10 -12.88 12.75
CA ASN A 189 22.14 -13.83 13.28
C ASN A 189 22.69 -15.27 13.39
N THR A 190 23.76 -15.61 12.66
CA THR A 190 24.40 -16.94 12.75
C THR A 190 25.38 -17.01 13.93
N LYS A 191 25.41 -18.15 14.61
CA LYS A 191 26.39 -18.45 15.68
C LYS A 191 27.47 -19.37 15.11
N THR A 192 28.42 -18.81 14.38
CA THR A 192 29.45 -19.58 13.68
C THR A 192 30.59 -20.05 14.59
N ASN A 193 31.10 -19.20 15.49
CA ASN A 193 32.32 -19.51 16.25
C ASN A 193 32.10 -19.56 17.78
N LYS A 194 33.00 -20.27 18.50
CA LYS A 194 32.99 -20.36 19.98
C LYS A 194 32.94 -18.97 20.64
N THR A 195 33.63 -18.00 20.06
CA THR A 195 33.65 -16.61 20.53
C THR A 195 32.29 -15.91 20.38
N ASP A 196 31.55 -16.16 19.29
CA ASP A 196 30.22 -15.55 19.06
C ASP A 196 29.14 -16.12 19.98
N LYS A 197 29.38 -17.30 20.56
CA LYS A 197 28.53 -17.90 21.59
C LYS A 197 28.72 -17.24 22.96
N LYS A 198 29.88 -16.63 23.21
CA LYS A 198 30.22 -15.94 24.47
C LYS A 198 29.75 -14.48 24.49
N ILE A 199 29.46 -13.88 23.34
CA ILE A 199 29.03 -12.48 23.27
C ILE A 199 27.58 -12.33 23.75
N GLU A 200 27.38 -11.40 24.68
CA GLU A 200 26.07 -11.04 25.22
C GLU A 200 25.23 -10.30 24.16
N ARG A 201 24.27 -11.00 23.56
CA ARG A 201 23.36 -10.38 22.58
C ARG A 201 22.36 -9.42 23.24
N ASN A 202 22.17 -9.49 24.54
CA ASN A 202 21.20 -8.64 25.24
C ASN A 202 21.76 -7.25 25.60
N THR A 203 23.05 -7.00 25.32
CA THR A 203 23.68 -5.69 25.55
C THR A 203 24.01 -4.99 24.23
N VAL A 204 24.06 -3.66 24.28
CA VAL A 204 24.42 -2.81 23.14
C VAL A 204 25.85 -3.11 22.67
N GLU A 205 26.76 -3.30 23.63
CA GLU A 205 28.17 -3.58 23.39
C GLU A 205 28.37 -4.92 22.67
N GLY A 206 27.74 -5.99 23.16
CA GLY A 206 27.85 -7.30 22.53
C GLY A 206 27.23 -7.34 21.13
N ARG A 207 26.08 -6.68 20.93
CA ARG A 207 25.50 -6.52 19.57
C ARG A 207 26.41 -5.72 18.65
N ASN A 208 27.02 -4.64 19.14
CA ASN A 208 27.98 -3.84 18.37
C ASN A 208 29.19 -4.67 17.93
N GLU A 209 29.73 -5.51 18.82
CA GLU A 209 30.87 -6.36 18.51
C GLU A 209 30.52 -7.36 17.39
N LEU A 210 29.36 -8.03 17.50
CA LEU A 210 28.85 -8.94 16.47
C LEU A 210 28.67 -8.22 15.12
N LEU A 211 28.12 -7.00 15.14
CA LEU A 211 27.92 -6.20 13.93
C LEU A 211 29.24 -5.79 13.28
N ASN A 212 30.25 -5.43 14.07
CA ASN A 212 31.58 -5.08 13.56
C ASN A 212 32.25 -6.30 12.90
N ARG A 213 32.11 -7.48 13.50
CA ARG A 213 32.60 -8.74 12.90
C ARG A 213 31.86 -9.09 11.61
N ALA A 214 30.53 -9.04 11.64
CA ALA A 214 29.69 -9.28 10.47
C ALA A 214 30.04 -8.34 9.30
N LYS A 215 30.30 -7.07 9.60
CA LYS A 215 30.76 -6.09 8.61
C LYS A 215 32.12 -6.46 8.03
N LYS A 216 33.11 -6.81 8.87
CA LYS A 216 34.43 -7.24 8.39
C LYS A 216 34.34 -8.47 7.47
N ASP A 217 33.51 -9.45 7.83
CA ASP A 217 33.27 -10.64 6.99
C ASP A 217 32.63 -10.25 5.64
N ALA A 218 31.63 -9.37 5.66
CA ALA A 218 31.00 -8.85 4.44
C ALA A 218 32.01 -8.11 3.54
N ASP A 219 32.85 -7.25 4.12
CA ASP A 219 33.87 -6.50 3.39
C ASP A 219 34.87 -7.45 2.70
N ILE A 220 35.28 -8.52 3.38
CA ILE A 220 36.17 -9.54 2.81
C ILE A 220 35.48 -10.33 1.70
N PHE A 221 34.24 -10.78 1.93
CA PHE A 221 33.46 -11.58 0.99
C PHE A 221 33.22 -10.83 -0.33
N PHE A 222 32.70 -9.61 -0.25
CA PHE A 222 32.37 -8.82 -1.43
C PHE A 222 33.58 -8.19 -2.12
N LYS A 223 34.71 -8.03 -1.43
CA LYS A 223 35.98 -7.66 -2.07
C LYS A 223 36.53 -8.78 -2.95
N LYS A 224 36.33 -10.05 -2.55
CA LYS A 224 36.75 -11.23 -3.32
C LYS A 224 35.78 -11.56 -4.46
N GLU A 225 34.48 -11.35 -4.27
CA GLU A 225 33.45 -11.81 -5.20
C GLU A 225 32.64 -10.64 -5.77
N LYS A 226 33.30 -9.79 -6.58
CA LYS A 226 32.70 -8.58 -7.20
C LYS A 226 31.42 -8.85 -8.01
N ASN A 227 31.17 -10.08 -8.47
CA ASN A 227 29.99 -10.43 -9.28
C ASN A 227 28.79 -10.92 -8.45
N LYS A 228 28.87 -10.95 -7.11
CA LYS A 228 27.76 -11.37 -6.24
C LYS A 228 26.79 -10.25 -5.85
N TYR A 229 26.95 -9.06 -6.43
CA TYR A 229 25.95 -8.00 -6.31
C TYR A 229 24.69 -8.37 -7.11
N ILE A 230 23.54 -8.31 -6.43
CA ILE A 230 22.23 -8.59 -7.06
C ILE A 230 22.02 -7.56 -8.17
N SER A 231 21.59 -8.03 -9.34
CA SER A 231 21.29 -7.14 -10.47
C SER A 231 19.99 -6.37 -10.25
N ASP A 232 19.81 -5.26 -10.97
CA ASP A 232 18.58 -4.47 -10.87
C ASP A 232 17.32 -5.29 -11.23
N ASP A 233 17.43 -6.25 -12.15
CA ASP A 233 16.34 -7.14 -12.55
C ASP A 233 15.92 -8.11 -11.45
N GLU A 234 16.90 -8.67 -10.74
CA GLU A 234 16.67 -9.55 -9.60
C GLU A 234 16.05 -8.76 -8.43
N MET A 235 16.53 -7.53 -8.19
CA MET A 235 15.93 -6.63 -7.20
C MET A 235 14.47 -6.32 -7.51
N ALA A 236 14.16 -5.97 -8.76
CA ALA A 236 12.80 -5.72 -9.21
C ALA A 236 11.93 -6.99 -9.10
N SER A 237 12.48 -8.19 -9.34
CA SER A 237 11.73 -9.43 -9.12
C SER A 237 11.38 -9.67 -7.65
N ILE A 238 12.29 -9.37 -6.72
CA ILE A 238 12.05 -9.55 -5.28
C ILE A 238 10.95 -8.61 -4.81
N GLU A 239 11.00 -7.35 -5.24
CA GLU A 239 10.02 -6.35 -4.83
C GLU A 239 8.64 -6.62 -5.40
N ARG A 240 8.56 -7.11 -6.65
CA ARG A 240 7.31 -7.59 -7.23
C ARG A 240 6.63 -8.65 -6.40
N LYS A 241 7.41 -9.60 -5.87
CA LYS A 241 6.88 -10.68 -5.01
C LYS A 241 6.43 -10.15 -3.65
N THR A 242 7.14 -9.17 -3.12
CA THR A 242 6.94 -8.66 -1.76
C THR A 242 5.84 -7.61 -1.66
N TYR A 243 5.78 -6.68 -2.61
CA TYR A 243 4.70 -5.69 -2.76
C TYR A 243 3.50 -6.23 -3.54
N LYS A 244 3.61 -7.42 -4.16
CA LYS A 244 2.63 -8.00 -5.10
C LYS A 244 2.30 -7.08 -6.27
N MET A 245 3.22 -6.18 -6.63
CA MET A 245 3.05 -5.18 -7.69
C MET A 245 4.41 -4.76 -8.25
N ASN A 246 4.46 -4.40 -9.54
CA ASN A 246 5.63 -3.74 -10.12
C ASN A 246 5.75 -2.34 -9.52
N LEU A 247 6.79 -2.11 -8.74
CA LEU A 247 7.29 -0.77 -8.51
C LEU A 247 8.38 -0.56 -9.58
N VAL A 248 8.05 0.00 -10.74
CA VAL A 248 9.05 0.28 -11.78
C VAL A 248 9.96 1.39 -11.30
N TYR A 249 11.24 1.05 -11.18
CA TYR A 249 12.35 1.96 -10.97
C TYR A 249 12.75 2.54 -12.31
N SER A 250 12.86 3.86 -12.42
CA SER A 250 13.76 4.40 -13.44
C SER A 250 15.17 3.97 -13.08
N SER A 251 15.86 3.37 -14.05
CA SER A 251 17.27 2.93 -14.07
C SER A 251 18.28 4.07 -13.88
N THR A 252 17.92 5.12 -13.14
CA THR A 252 18.68 6.35 -13.00
C THR A 252 18.90 6.62 -11.52
N LYS A 253 20.12 6.32 -11.09
CA LYS A 253 20.81 6.86 -9.90
C LYS A 253 19.88 7.27 -8.75
N ILE A 254 19.62 6.35 -7.81
CA ILE A 254 19.71 6.54 -6.34
C ILE A 254 18.97 7.70 -5.64
N LYS A 255 18.66 8.85 -6.26
CA LYS A 255 18.13 10.05 -5.63
C LYS A 255 16.64 10.29 -5.86
N ASP A 256 16.00 9.65 -6.83
CA ASP A 256 14.55 9.81 -7.03
C ASP A 256 13.86 8.46 -7.26
N ARG A 257 13.57 7.78 -6.14
CA ARG A 257 12.79 6.53 -6.13
C ARG A 257 11.31 6.87 -6.26
N ASP A 258 10.82 6.87 -7.49
CA ASP A 258 9.41 6.96 -7.84
C ASP A 258 8.90 5.59 -8.30
N ILE A 259 7.64 5.29 -7.96
CA ILE A 259 6.93 4.11 -8.44
C ILE A 259 6.35 4.44 -9.82
N LYS A 260 6.75 3.72 -10.86
CA LYS A 260 6.02 3.63 -12.15
C LYS A 260 5.48 2.20 -12.34
N VAL A 261 4.60 1.96 -13.30
CA VAL A 261 3.90 0.67 -13.48
C VAL A 261 4.48 -0.14 -14.62
#